data_AF-A0AAD5Q0Q3-F1
#
_entry.id   AF-A0AAD5Q0Q3-F1
#
_cell.length_a   1.000
_cell.length_b   1.000
_cell.length_c   1.000
_cell.angle_alpha   90.00
_cell.angle_beta   90.00
_cell.angle_gamma   90.00
#
_symmetry.space_group_name_H-M   'P 1'
#
loop_
_entity.id
_entity.type
_entity.pdbx_description
1 polymer ?
#
loop_
_entity_poly.entity_id
_entity_poly.type
_entity_poly.pdbx_seq_one_letter_code
_entity_poly.pdbx_strand_id
1 'polypeptide(L)'
;MKQAALDLAAFGSRFVLVKGGHLKNPPNGRVHDVLLDATTREFHVFTQEKLATRNTHGTGCTLAAAIAANYAKTKDMVAAVERAIAYLHGVLRASQRLQIGGGESGPMLHVH
;
A
#
# COMPACT_ATOMS: atom_id res chain seq x y z
N MET A 1 -11.84 -8.34 -1.12
CA MET A 1 -10.59 -8.01 -0.40
C MET A 1 -10.48 -8.75 0.93
N LYS A 2 -11.44 -8.62 1.86
CA LYS A 2 -11.42 -9.38 3.13
C LYS A 2 -11.32 -10.90 2.94
N GLN A 3 -12.12 -11.47 2.02
CA GLN A 3 -12.05 -12.90 1.70
C GLN A 3 -10.65 -13.31 1.23
N ALA A 4 -10.08 -12.59 0.26
CA ALA A 4 -8.72 -12.85 -0.22
C ALA A 4 -7.67 -12.78 0.90
N ALA A 5 -7.84 -11.89 1.89
CA ALA A 5 -6.95 -11.84 3.05
C ALA A 5 -7.04 -13.10 3.91
N LEU A 6 -8.25 -13.63 4.12
CA LEU A 6 -8.48 -14.90 4.82
C LEU A 6 -7.88 -16.08 4.06
N ASP A 7 -8.11 -16.15 2.74
CA ASP A 7 -7.59 -17.22 1.89
C ASP A 7 -6.05 -17.24 1.91
N LEU A 8 -5.42 -16.07 1.86
CA LEU A 8 -3.97 -15.93 1.96
C LEU A 8 -3.44 -16.25 3.38
N ALA A 9 -4.18 -15.90 4.42
CA ALA A 9 -3.80 -16.21 5.80
C ALA A 9 -3.79 -17.73 6.06
N ALA A 10 -4.59 -18.51 5.33
CA ALA A 10 -4.60 -19.97 5.42
C ALA A 10 -3.24 -20.62 5.07
N PHE A 11 -2.35 -19.89 4.38
CA PHE A 11 -0.96 -20.32 4.13
C PHE A 11 0.00 -20.07 5.31
N GLY A 12 -0.49 -19.57 6.45
CA GLY A 12 0.27 -19.45 7.71
C GLY A 12 0.83 -18.06 8.01
N SER A 13 0.50 -17.03 7.23
CA SER A 13 0.91 -15.66 7.53
C SER A 13 0.08 -15.08 8.66
N ARG A 14 0.74 -14.55 9.71
CA ARG A 14 0.05 -13.83 10.80
C ARG A 14 -0.65 -12.57 10.30
N PHE A 15 0.03 -11.78 9.48
CA PHE A 15 -0.53 -10.54 8.93
C PHE A 15 -0.62 -10.63 7.42
N VAL A 16 -1.74 -10.20 6.85
CA VAL A 16 -1.97 -10.18 5.40
C VAL A 16 -2.50 -8.82 4.97
N LEU A 17 -1.74 -8.12 4.12
CA LEU A 17 -2.15 -6.85 3.52
C LEU A 17 -2.58 -7.06 2.06
N VAL A 18 -3.86 -6.86 1.76
CA VAL A 18 -4.41 -6.87 0.40
C VAL A 18 -4.58 -5.43 -0.10
N LYS A 19 -3.92 -5.10 -1.20
CA LYS A 19 -3.87 -3.73 -1.75
C LYS A 19 -4.98 -3.47 -2.74
N GLY A 20 -5.65 -2.32 -2.66
CA GLY A 20 -6.70 -1.89 -3.59
C GLY A 20 -6.20 -1.04 -4.76
N GLY A 21 -4.94 -0.58 -4.71
CA GLY A 21 -4.42 0.47 -5.61
C GLY A 21 -4.53 0.22 -7.12
N HIS A 22 -4.73 -1.01 -7.58
CA HIS A 22 -4.88 -1.36 -9.01
C HIS A 22 -6.33 -1.29 -9.53
N LEU A 23 -7.31 -1.10 -8.65
CA LEU A 23 -8.70 -0.94 -9.07
C LEU A 23 -8.83 0.33 -9.93
N LYS A 24 -9.40 0.18 -11.15
CA LYS A 24 -9.54 1.26 -12.13
C LYS A 24 -10.57 2.30 -11.68
N ASN A 25 -11.71 1.84 -11.18
CA ASN A 25 -12.84 2.67 -10.76
C ASN A 25 -13.19 2.40 -9.28
N PRO A 26 -12.35 2.86 -8.33
CA PRO A 26 -12.68 2.71 -6.92
C PRO A 26 -13.95 3.49 -6.55
N PRO A 27 -14.78 2.97 -5.63
CA PRO A 27 -15.92 3.71 -5.10
C PRO A 27 -15.50 5.08 -4.57
N ASN A 28 -16.23 6.13 -4.94
CA ASN A 28 -15.99 7.51 -4.49
C ASN A 28 -14.56 8.02 -4.73
N GLY A 29 -13.82 7.45 -5.69
CA GLY A 29 -12.43 7.84 -5.97
C GLY A 29 -11.42 7.45 -4.88
N ARG A 30 -11.74 6.47 -4.02
CA ARG A 30 -10.89 6.09 -2.88
C ARG A 30 -10.27 4.70 -3.00
N VAL A 31 -8.97 4.61 -2.76
CA VAL A 31 -8.28 3.32 -2.63
C VAL A 31 -8.45 2.81 -1.20
N HIS A 32 -8.81 1.54 -1.09
CA HIS A 32 -8.90 0.83 0.19
C HIS A 32 -7.87 -0.29 0.22
N ASP A 33 -7.03 -0.31 1.23
CA ASP A 33 -6.14 -1.44 1.54
C ASP A 33 -6.65 -2.13 2.80
N VAL A 34 -6.57 -3.47 2.85
CA VAL A 34 -7.11 -4.26 3.96
C VAL A 34 -5.99 -5.08 4.59
N LEU A 35 -5.69 -4.80 5.85
CA LEU A 35 -4.82 -5.62 6.69
C LEU A 35 -5.68 -6.56 7.54
N LEU A 36 -5.33 -7.84 7.56
CA LEU A 36 -5.84 -8.83 8.48
C LEU A 36 -4.76 -9.17 9.51
N ASP A 37 -5.08 -9.13 10.80
CA ASP A 37 -4.36 -9.89 11.83
C ASP A 37 -5.07 -11.24 11.99
N ALA A 38 -4.43 -12.32 11.53
CA ALA A 38 -4.98 -13.66 11.57
C ALA A 38 -5.03 -14.24 12.99
N THR A 39 -4.26 -13.69 13.95
CA THR A 39 -4.30 -14.12 15.35
C THR A 39 -5.57 -13.63 16.03
N THR A 40 -5.94 -12.36 15.83
CA THR A 40 -7.16 -11.77 16.43
C THR A 40 -8.39 -11.87 15.51
N ARG A 41 -8.17 -12.20 14.23
CA ARG A 41 -9.15 -12.12 13.14
C ARG A 41 -9.69 -10.71 12.90
N GLU A 42 -8.94 -9.69 13.33
CA GLU A 42 -9.29 -8.30 13.15
C GLU A 42 -8.90 -7.79 11.75
N PHE A 43 -9.77 -6.94 11.18
CA PHE A 43 -9.51 -6.27 9.92
C PHE A 43 -9.30 -4.78 10.14
N HIS A 44 -8.20 -4.25 9.61
CA HIS A 44 -7.93 -2.82 9.55
C HIS A 44 -8.02 -2.36 8.10
N VAL A 45 -8.80 -1.30 7.85
CA VAL A 45 -9.01 -0.75 6.51
C VAL A 45 -8.36 0.62 6.43
N PHE A 46 -7.40 0.76 5.53
CA PHE A 46 -6.72 2.02 5.25
C PHE A 46 -7.29 2.62 3.98
N THR A 47 -7.60 3.92 4.02
CA THR A 47 -8.36 4.56 2.95
C THR A 47 -7.72 5.88 2.54
N GLN A 48 -7.28 5.96 1.29
CA GLN A 48 -6.67 7.16 0.71
C GLN A 48 -7.33 7.56 -0.61
N GLU A 49 -7.10 8.79 -1.05
CA GLU A 49 -7.51 9.27 -2.37
C GLU A 49 -6.77 8.50 -3.48
N LYS A 50 -7.48 8.11 -4.55
CA LYS A 50 -6.86 7.58 -5.76
C LYS A 50 -6.15 8.72 -6.51
N LEU A 51 -4.82 8.66 -6.55
CA LEU A 51 -4.05 9.63 -7.32
C LEU A 51 -4.02 9.23 -8.80
N ALA A 52 -4.30 10.19 -9.68
CA ALA A 52 -4.07 10.05 -11.11
C ALA A 52 -2.56 10.23 -11.39
N THR A 53 -1.85 9.13 -11.59
CA THR A 53 -0.42 9.14 -11.92
C THR A 53 -0.06 7.91 -12.76
N ARG A 54 0.88 8.08 -13.69
CA ARG A 54 1.50 6.97 -14.45
C ARG A 54 2.76 6.44 -13.75
N ASN A 55 3.24 7.13 -12.72
CA ASN A 55 4.47 6.80 -12.01
C ASN A 55 4.18 5.86 -10.85
N THR A 56 3.91 4.59 -11.18
CA THR A 56 3.49 3.55 -10.22
C THR A 56 4.44 2.35 -10.18
N HIS A 57 5.51 2.38 -10.98
CA HIS A 57 6.52 1.33 -10.96
C HIS A 57 7.22 1.30 -9.59
N GLY A 58 7.25 0.13 -8.97
CA GLY A 58 7.86 -0.07 -7.65
C GLY A 58 6.94 0.18 -6.46
N THR A 59 5.68 0.60 -6.64
CA THR A 59 4.71 0.84 -5.52
C THR A 59 4.65 -0.31 -4.52
N GLY A 60 4.68 -1.56 -4.99
CA GLY A 60 4.72 -2.74 -4.13
C GLY A 60 6.00 -2.88 -3.32
N CYS A 61 7.16 -2.67 -3.95
CA CYS A 61 8.47 -2.77 -3.30
C CYS A 61 8.66 -1.66 -2.27
N THR A 62 8.31 -0.42 -2.63
CA THR A 62 8.38 0.74 -1.74
C THR A 62 7.46 0.57 -0.54
N LEU A 63 6.23 0.06 -0.73
CA LEU A 63 5.33 -0.21 0.39
C LEU A 63 5.90 -1.27 1.34
N ALA A 64 6.36 -2.39 0.81
CA ALA A 64 6.92 -3.48 1.62
C ALA A 64 8.16 -3.02 2.42
N ALA A 65 9.06 -2.27 1.78
CA ALA A 65 10.24 -1.71 2.43
C ALA A 65 9.86 -0.72 3.54
N ALA A 66 8.87 0.15 3.28
CA ALA A 66 8.38 1.12 4.28
C ALA A 66 7.69 0.43 5.46
N ILE A 67 6.93 -0.65 5.24
CA ILE A 67 6.33 -1.46 6.32
C ILE A 67 7.43 -2.06 7.19
N ALA A 68 8.43 -2.71 6.58
CA ALA A 68 9.53 -3.32 7.31
C ALA A 68 10.29 -2.29 8.18
N ALA A 69 10.61 -1.12 7.60
CA ALA A 69 11.29 -0.04 8.31
C ALA A 69 10.47 0.55 9.45
N ASN A 70 9.15 0.74 9.26
CA ASN A 70 8.28 1.25 10.33
C ASN A 70 8.07 0.20 11.42
N TYR A 71 7.85 -1.08 11.07
CA TYR A 71 7.68 -2.15 12.05
C TYR A 71 8.91 -2.32 12.94
N ALA A 72 10.12 -2.16 12.37
CA ALA A 72 11.35 -2.16 13.14
C ALA A 72 11.35 -1.09 14.26
N LYS A 73 10.74 0.08 14.00
CA LYS A 73 10.65 1.22 14.93
C LYS A 73 9.49 1.11 15.91
N THR A 74 8.31 0.69 15.45
CA THR A 74 7.07 0.72 16.25
C THR A 74 6.81 -0.58 16.99
N LYS A 75 7.27 -1.72 16.45
CA LYS A 75 6.85 -3.08 16.86
C LYS A 75 5.34 -3.32 16.80
N ASP A 76 4.63 -2.45 16.10
CA ASP A 76 3.19 -2.47 15.86
C ASP A 76 2.94 -2.54 14.35
N MET A 77 2.31 -3.62 13.89
CA MET A 77 2.06 -3.85 12.47
C MET A 77 1.00 -2.92 11.89
N VAL A 78 -0.06 -2.61 12.64
CA VAL A 78 -1.13 -1.72 12.17
C VAL A 78 -0.57 -0.33 11.96
N ALA A 79 0.16 0.19 12.95
CA ALA A 79 0.83 1.48 12.85
C ALA A 79 1.91 1.49 11.75
N ALA A 80 2.63 0.38 11.55
CA ALA A 80 3.64 0.28 10.50
C ALA A 80 3.03 0.34 9.09
N VAL A 81 1.92 -0.36 8.87
CA VAL A 81 1.19 -0.34 7.60
C VAL A 81 0.58 1.03 7.35
N GLU A 82 -0.04 1.65 8.35
CA GLU A 82 -0.61 3.00 8.23
C GLU A 82 0.44 4.02 7.78
N ARG A 83 1.59 4.06 8.46
CA ARG A 83 2.70 4.96 8.13
C ARG A 83 3.28 4.69 6.75
N ALA A 84 3.39 3.41 6.36
CA ALA A 84 3.91 3.03 5.06
C ALA A 84 2.97 3.42 3.92
N ILE A 85 1.65 3.29 4.12
CA ILE A 85 0.64 3.73 3.16
C ILE A 85 0.68 5.25 3.01
N ALA A 86 0.74 6.00 4.12
CA ALA A 86 0.87 7.45 4.09
C ALA A 86 2.14 7.91 3.35
N TYR A 87 3.27 7.27 3.64
CA TYR A 87 4.54 7.52 2.94
C TYR A 87 4.43 7.26 1.43
N LEU A 88 3.90 6.09 1.02
CA LEU A 88 3.72 5.78 -0.39
C LEU A 88 2.79 6.79 -1.09
N HIS A 89 1.73 7.24 -0.42
CA HIS A 89 0.83 8.25 -0.96
C HIS A 89 1.55 9.57 -1.24
N GLY A 90 2.39 10.02 -0.31
CA GLY A 90 3.26 11.18 -0.49
C GLY A 90 4.24 11.02 -1.65
N VAL A 91 4.92 9.87 -1.73
CA VAL A 91 5.81 9.50 -2.84
C VAL A 91 5.08 9.58 -4.18
N LEU A 92 3.88 8.99 -4.27
CA LEU A 92 3.08 8.99 -5.51
C LEU A 92 2.65 10.41 -5.91
N ARG A 93 2.26 11.24 -4.94
CA ARG A 93 1.89 12.64 -5.16
C ARG A 93 3.08 13.45 -5.68
N ALA A 94 4.24 13.35 -5.04
CA ALA A 94 5.47 14.00 -5.47
C ALA A 94 5.92 13.50 -6.85
N SER A 95 5.66 12.22 -7.14
CA SER A 95 6.03 11.59 -8.41
C SER A 95 5.20 12.05 -9.60
N GLN A 96 4.04 12.70 -9.42
CA GLN A 96 3.18 13.13 -10.55
C GLN A 96 3.88 14.02 -11.57
N ARG A 97 4.92 14.75 -11.15
CA ARG A 97 5.67 15.70 -11.99
C ARG A 97 6.93 15.10 -12.62
N LEU A 98 7.31 13.87 -12.27
CA LEU A 98 8.47 13.22 -12.86
C LEU A 98 8.18 12.76 -14.28
N GLN A 99 9.06 13.13 -15.20
CA GLN A 99 9.07 12.63 -16.57
C GLN A 99 10.42 11.97 -16.82
N ILE A 100 10.49 10.67 -16.54
CA ILE A 100 11.70 9.86 -16.71
C ILE A 100 11.35 8.61 -17.51
N GLY A 101 12.05 8.41 -18.63
CA GLY A 101 11.82 7.28 -19.55
C GLY A 101 10.56 7.44 -20.41
N GLY A 102 10.24 6.39 -21.18
CA GLY A 102 9.11 6.37 -22.13
C GLY A 102 8.14 5.18 -21.97
N GLY A 103 8.26 4.42 -20.88
CA GLY A 103 7.39 3.27 -20.61
C GLY A 103 6.01 3.65 -20.04
N GLU A 104 5.06 2.72 -20.06
CA GLU A 104 3.69 2.94 -19.57
C GLU A 104 3.60 3.22 -18.06
N SER A 105 4.54 2.65 -17.28
CA SER A 105 4.66 2.87 -15.84
C SER A 105 6.02 3.46 -15.50
N GLY A 106 6.04 4.71 -15.02
CA GLY A 106 7.26 5.43 -14.68
C GLY A 106 7.73 5.20 -13.23
N PRO A 107 8.99 5.57 -12.92
CA PRO A 107 9.58 5.41 -11.59
C PRO A 107 9.01 6.42 -10.57
N MET A 108 9.24 6.15 -9.28
CA MET A 108 8.81 7.00 -8.17
C MET A 108 9.98 7.77 -7.51
N LEU A 109 9.70 8.99 -7.05
CA LEU A 109 10.61 9.79 -6.23
C LEU A 109 10.44 9.46 -4.75
N HIS A 110 11.41 8.71 -4.24
CA HIS A 110 11.41 8.24 -2.86
C HIS A 110 11.74 9.36 -1.86
N VAL A 111 12.58 10.33 -2.27
CA VAL A 111 12.93 11.52 -1.47
C VAL A 111 11.96 12.65 -1.78
N HIS A 112 10.96 12.84 -0.93
CA HIS A 112 9.93 13.88 -1.07
C HIS A 112 9.66 14.58 0.26
#